data_AF-A0A4P6LUK1-F1
#
_entry.id   AF-A0A4P6LUK1-F1
#
_cell.length_a   1.000
_cell.length_b   1.000
_cell.length_c   1.000
_cell.angle_alpha   90.00
_cell.angle_beta   90.00
_cell.angle_gamma   90.00
#
_symmetry.space_group_name_H-M   'P 1'
#
loop_
_entity.id
_entity.type
_entity.pdbx_description
1 polymer ?
#
loop_
_entity_poly.entity_id
_entity_poly.type
_entity_poly.pdbx_seq_one_letter_code
_entity_poly.pdbx_strand_id
1 'polypeptide(L)'
;MENLYQEIELQVTRLLDYLLAAAGAEDCRQTGELHRQILQALDVRMELLYQNMDTEYINASQVTVHVQDEATGRIYSRLLPLAYRENSNGLVLGGENVSGEPSEIVFFSETAAEKMSDITGLGEDHSPCKGHGLHKK
;
A
#
# COMPACT_ATOMS: atom_id res chain seq x y z
N MET A 1 21.12 -17.38 10.52
CA MET A 1 20.12 -16.46 11.10
C MET A 1 19.12 -16.18 10.01
N GLU A 2 18.18 -17.10 9.77
CA GLU A 2 16.94 -16.72 9.08
C GLU A 2 16.33 -15.59 9.88
N ASN A 3 15.99 -14.53 9.15
CA ASN A 3 15.98 -13.17 9.64
C ASN A 3 14.85 -12.99 10.67
N LEU A 4 15.18 -12.84 11.95
CA LEU A 4 14.21 -12.66 13.04
C LEU A 4 13.16 -11.59 12.72
N TYR A 5 13.55 -10.56 11.97
CA TYR A 5 12.64 -9.51 11.53
C TYR A 5 11.62 -10.02 10.50
N GLN A 6 12.01 -10.91 9.57
CA GLN A 6 11.07 -11.54 8.64
C GLN A 6 10.02 -12.40 9.36
N GLU A 7 10.43 -13.13 10.39
CA GLU A 7 9.49 -13.94 11.19
C GLU A 7 8.51 -13.06 11.98
N ILE A 8 8.97 -11.93 12.51
CA ILE A 8 8.11 -10.95 13.19
C ILE A 8 7.10 -10.36 12.20
N GLU A 9 7.54 -9.92 11.01
CA GLU A 9 6.65 -9.38 9.97
C GLU A 9 5.59 -10.42 9.56
N LEU A 10 6.00 -11.67 9.33
CA LEU A 10 5.10 -12.78 9.00
C LEU A 10 4.03 -13.01 10.08
N GLN A 11 4.41 -12.93 11.36
CA GLN A 11 3.48 -13.09 12.47
C GLN A 11 2.52 -11.91 12.59
N VAL A 12 2.99 -10.69 12.33
CA VAL A 12 2.15 -9.50 12.27
C VAL A 12 1.13 -9.63 11.13
N THR A 13 1.55 -9.98 9.91
CA THR A 13 0.64 -10.17 8.78
C THR A 13 -0.45 -11.21 9.08
N ARG A 14 -0.08 -12.35 9.67
CA ARG A 14 -1.07 -13.37 10.06
C ARG A 14 -2.04 -12.89 11.12
N LEU A 15 -1.58 -12.07 12.07
CA LEU A 15 -2.44 -11.46 13.08
C LEU A 15 -3.42 -10.48 12.43
N LEU A 16 -2.98 -9.71 11.42
CA LEU A 16 -3.86 -8.82 10.65
C LEU A 16 -4.97 -9.61 9.95
N ASP A 17 -4.60 -10.66 9.22
CA ASP A 17 -5.55 -11.52 8.52
C ASP A 17 -6.58 -12.12 9.48
N TYR A 18 -6.12 -12.57 10.66
CA TYR A 18 -6.98 -13.10 11.71
C TYR A 18 -7.91 -12.02 12.29
N LEU A 19 -7.41 -10.82 12.58
CA LEU A 19 -8.21 -9.73 13.14
C LEU A 19 -9.26 -9.25 12.13
N LEU A 20 -8.93 -9.21 10.84
CA LEU A 20 -9.86 -8.89 9.76
C LEU A 20 -10.96 -9.95 9.65
N ALA A 21 -10.58 -11.24 9.67
CA ALA A 21 -11.55 -12.33 9.65
C ALA A 21 -12.44 -12.38 10.91
N ALA A 22 -11.87 -12.14 12.09
CA ALA A 22 -12.57 -12.17 13.37
C ALA A 22 -13.52 -10.99 13.58
N ALA A 23 -13.25 -9.85 12.94
CA ALA A 23 -14.12 -8.68 13.01
C ALA A 23 -15.45 -8.85 12.27
N GLY A 24 -15.62 -9.94 11.51
CA GLY A 24 -16.90 -10.28 10.88
C GLY A 24 -17.40 -9.24 9.89
N ALA A 25 -16.49 -8.52 9.22
CA ALA A 25 -16.87 -7.53 8.22
C ALA A 25 -17.53 -8.24 7.02
N GLU A 26 -18.85 -8.12 6.92
CA GLU A 26 -19.65 -8.79 5.87
C GLU A 26 -19.57 -8.06 4.51
N ASP A 27 -19.03 -6.83 4.48
CA ASP A 27 -18.92 -5.99 3.28
C ASP A 27 -17.47 -5.46 3.05
N CYS A 28 -17.11 -5.27 1.77
CA CYS A 28 -15.77 -4.86 1.34
C CYS A 28 -15.37 -3.49 1.90
N ARG A 29 -16.34 -2.59 2.11
CA ARG A 29 -16.10 -1.26 2.69
C ARG A 29 -15.70 -1.32 4.16
N GLN A 30 -16.38 -2.14 4.96
CA GLN A 30 -16.07 -2.30 6.39
C GLN A 30 -14.72 -2.97 6.59
N THR A 31 -14.43 -3.99 5.77
CA THR A 31 -13.13 -4.67 5.74
C THR A 31 -12.00 -3.70 5.40
N GLY A 32 -12.21 -2.84 4.39
CA GLY A 32 -11.22 -1.83 3.99
C GLY A 32 -10.97 -0.76 5.05
N GLU A 33 -12.02 -0.32 5.77
CA GLU A 33 -11.89 0.64 6.88
C GLU A 33 -11.08 0.06 8.04
N LEU A 34 -11.42 -1.17 8.47
CA LEU A 34 -10.69 -1.84 9.53
C LEU A 34 -9.24 -2.09 9.14
N HIS A 35 -8.99 -2.54 7.91
CA HIS A 35 -7.64 -2.73 7.38
C HIS A 35 -6.81 -1.45 7.47
N ARG A 36 -7.39 -0.31 7.05
CA ARG A 36 -6.74 1.00 7.14
C ARG A 36 -6.38 1.38 8.58
N GLN A 37 -7.31 1.19 9.51
CA GLN A 37 -7.10 1.53 10.93
C GLN A 37 -5.97 0.69 11.53
N ILE A 38 -5.88 -0.60 11.18
CA ILE A 38 -4.82 -1.44 11.71
C ILE A 38 -3.46 -1.06 11.12
N LEU A 39 -3.38 -0.79 9.81
CA LEU A 39 -2.13 -0.31 9.18
C LEU A 39 -1.66 1.00 9.83
N GLN A 40 -2.55 1.97 10.03
CA GLN A 40 -2.22 3.22 10.72
C GLN A 40 -1.68 2.99 12.14
N ALA A 41 -2.29 2.07 12.89
CA ALA A 41 -1.82 1.74 14.24
C ALA A 41 -0.44 1.06 14.21
N LEU A 42 -0.16 0.23 13.20
CA LEU A 42 1.14 -0.37 13.00
C LEU A 42 2.19 0.68 12.63
N ASP A 43 1.90 1.58 11.70
CA ASP A 43 2.84 2.64 11.27
C ASP A 43 3.29 3.49 12.47
N VAL A 44 2.34 3.95 13.29
CA VAL A 44 2.63 4.70 14.53
C VAL A 44 3.51 3.88 15.48
N ARG A 45 3.29 2.56 15.56
CA ARG A 45 4.11 1.70 16.40
C ARG A 45 5.51 1.49 15.83
N MET A 46 5.63 1.37 14.51
CA MET A 46 6.89 1.15 13.81
C MET A 46 7.78 2.39 13.85
N GLU A 47 7.22 3.60 13.75
CA GLU A 47 7.95 4.87 13.94
C GLU A 47 8.67 4.95 15.30
N LEU A 48 8.04 4.40 16.35
CA LEU A 48 8.65 4.35 17.69
C LEU A 48 9.84 3.39 17.76
N LEU A 49 9.83 2.33 16.95
CA LEU A 49 10.85 1.27 16.96
C LEU A 49 12.00 1.58 15.98
N TYR A 50 11.68 2.20 14.84
CA TYR A 50 12.62 2.49 13.77
C TYR A 50 12.61 4.01 13.49
N GLN A 51 13.47 4.73 14.21
CA GLN A 51 13.62 6.17 14.04
C GLN A 51 14.11 6.51 12.62
N ASN A 52 13.47 7.47 11.96
CA ASN A 52 13.79 7.96 10.60
C ASN A 52 13.56 6.96 9.46
N MET A 53 12.58 6.04 9.56
CA MET A 53 12.12 5.33 8.37
C MET A 53 11.25 6.22 7.49
N ASP A 54 11.53 6.20 6.19
CA ASP A 54 10.65 6.73 5.17
C ASP A 54 9.52 5.72 4.93
N THR A 55 8.34 6.02 5.47
CA THR A 55 7.12 5.23 5.28
C THR A 55 6.32 5.70 4.06
N GLU A 56 6.74 6.80 3.41
CA GLU A 56 6.04 7.37 2.26
C GLU A 56 6.40 6.68 0.94
N TYR A 57 7.52 5.95 0.92
CA TYR A 57 8.01 5.23 -0.26
C TYR A 57 8.53 3.83 0.08
N ILE A 58 7.88 2.82 -0.50
CA ILE A 58 8.30 1.42 -0.38
C ILE A 58 8.81 0.94 -1.73
N ASN A 59 9.98 0.30 -1.75
CA ASN A 59 10.56 -0.30 -2.94
C ASN A 59 11.14 -1.69 -2.63
N ALA A 60 10.76 -2.69 -3.43
CA ALA A 60 11.27 -4.06 -3.30
C ALA A 60 11.44 -4.73 -4.67
N SER A 61 12.37 -5.68 -4.76
CA SER A 61 12.56 -6.54 -5.94
C SER A 61 11.94 -7.93 -5.79
N GLN A 62 11.39 -8.23 -4.60
CA GLN A 62 10.74 -9.49 -4.28
C GLN A 62 9.61 -9.25 -3.28
N VAL A 63 8.58 -10.07 -3.35
CA VAL A 63 7.47 -10.08 -2.38
C VAL A 63 7.20 -11.50 -1.89
N THR A 64 6.76 -11.63 -0.65
CA THR A 64 6.24 -12.90 -0.13
C THR A 64 4.74 -12.91 -0.27
N VAL A 65 4.20 -13.87 -1.03
CA VAL A 65 2.75 -14.04 -1.19
C VAL A 65 2.27 -15.18 -0.31
N HIS A 66 1.22 -14.90 0.46
CA HIS A 66 0.45 -15.91 1.19
C HIS A 66 -0.82 -16.22 0.40
N VAL A 67 -0.98 -17.48 0.04
CA VAL A 67 -2.17 -17.97 -0.67
C VAL A 67 -2.85 -19.00 0.21
N GLN A 68 -4.08 -18.73 0.61
CA GLN A 68 -4.92 -19.72 1.28
C GLN A 68 -5.79 -20.43 0.25
N ASP A 69 -5.66 -21.75 0.19
CA ASP A 69 -6.55 -22.58 -0.61
C ASP A 69 -7.94 -22.64 0.05
N GLU A 70 -8.98 -22.25 -0.69
CA GLU A 70 -10.35 -22.16 -0.15
C GLU A 70 -10.93 -23.51 0.26
N ALA A 71 -10.61 -24.59 -0.48
CA ALA A 71 -11.19 -25.90 -0.25
C ALA A 71 -10.60 -26.60 0.99
N THR A 72 -9.31 -26.42 1.25
CA THR A 72 -8.58 -27.11 2.33
C THR A 72 -8.19 -26.19 3.47
N GLY A 73 -8.31 -24.87 3.29
CA GLY A 73 -7.83 -23.86 4.24
C GLY A 73 -6.30 -23.78 4.35
N ARG A 74 -5.55 -24.56 3.56
CA ARG A 74 -4.09 -24.65 3.64
C ARG A 74 -3.44 -23.38 3.10
N ILE A 75 -2.48 -22.85 3.86
CA ILE A 75 -1.70 -21.67 3.47
C ILE A 75 -0.40 -22.09 2.79
N TYR A 76 -0.12 -21.52 1.62
CA TYR A 76 1.13 -21.62 0.89
C TYR A 76 1.83 -20.26 0.93
N SER A 77 3.14 -20.25 1.23
CA SER A 77 3.98 -19.05 1.18
C SER A 77 5.01 -19.21 0.07
N ARG A 78 5.15 -18.19 -0.78
CA ARG A 78 6.11 -18.16 -1.90
C ARG A 78 6.77 -16.79 -1.97
N LEU A 79 8.10 -16.78 -2.09
CA LEU A 79 8.86 -15.59 -2.44
C LEU A 79 8.88 -15.47 -3.97
N LEU A 80 8.30 -14.40 -4.50
CA LEU A 80 8.20 -14.15 -5.93
C LEU A 80 9.07 -12.95 -6.31
N PRO A 81 9.88 -13.05 -7.39
CA PRO A 81 10.51 -11.87 -7.99
C PRO A 81 9.44 -10.92 -8.52
N LEU A 82 9.44 -9.68 -8.04
CA LEU A 82 8.46 -8.66 -8.42
C LEU A 82 9.04 -7.28 -8.10
N ALA A 83 9.09 -6.39 -9.08
CA ALA A 83 9.44 -5.00 -8.82
C ALA A 83 8.21 -4.30 -8.20
N TYR A 84 8.24 -4.10 -6.88
CA TYR A 84 7.18 -3.44 -6.13
C TYR A 84 7.59 -2.00 -5.82
N ARG A 85 6.75 -1.03 -6.17
CA ARG A 85 6.91 0.37 -5.75
C ARG A 85 5.58 0.93 -5.29
N GLU A 86 5.56 1.52 -4.10
CA GLU A 86 4.37 2.14 -3.53
C GLU A 86 4.70 3.54 -2.99
N ASN A 87 3.77 4.47 -3.22
CA ASN A 87 3.78 5.81 -2.63
C ASN A 87 2.37 6.41 -2.62
N SER A 88 2.26 7.68 -2.24
CA SER A 88 1.00 8.45 -2.23
C SER A 88 0.23 8.48 -3.56
N ASN A 89 0.89 8.26 -4.70
CA ASN A 89 0.23 8.20 -6.00
C ASN A 89 -0.30 6.81 -6.36
N GLY A 90 0.07 5.77 -5.62
CA GLY A 90 -0.43 4.41 -5.78
C GLY A 90 0.68 3.36 -5.88
N LEU A 91 0.33 2.24 -6.52
CA LEU A 91 1.09 0.99 -6.53
C LEU A 91 1.54 0.63 -7.95
N VAL A 92 2.80 0.27 -8.11
CA VAL A 92 3.37 -0.28 -9.35
C VAL A 92 3.93 -1.68 -9.09
N LEU A 93 3.48 -2.64 -9.90
CA LEU A 93 3.97 -4.00 -9.94
C LEU A 93 4.64 -4.25 -11.29
N GLY A 94 5.97 -4.41 -11.31
CA GLY A 94 6.77 -4.67 -12.50
C GLY A 94 7.23 -6.13 -12.58
N GLY A 95 7.18 -6.68 -13.78
CA GLY A 95 7.63 -8.03 -14.11
C GLY A 95 7.90 -8.17 -15.61
N GLU A 96 7.69 -9.36 -16.15
CA GLU A 96 7.85 -9.65 -17.58
C GLU A 96 6.56 -10.25 -18.15
N ASN A 97 6.25 -9.94 -19.40
CA ASN A 97 5.14 -10.57 -20.13
C ASN A 97 5.56 -11.95 -20.68
N VAL A 98 4.64 -12.64 -21.36
CA VAL A 98 4.89 -13.98 -21.94
C VAL A 98 6.04 -14.00 -22.98
N SER A 99 6.38 -12.86 -23.56
CA SER A 99 7.48 -12.68 -24.50
C SER A 99 8.83 -12.38 -23.81
N GLY A 100 8.84 -12.27 -22.48
CA GLY A 100 10.02 -11.87 -21.70
C GLY A 100 10.31 -10.36 -21.73
N GLU A 101 9.38 -9.53 -22.21
CA GLU A 101 9.54 -8.08 -22.21
C GLU A 101 9.09 -7.49 -20.88
N PRO A 102 9.76 -6.43 -20.37
CA PRO A 102 9.32 -5.74 -19.16
C PRO A 102 7.87 -5.27 -19.27
N SER A 103 7.07 -5.53 -18.25
CA SER A 103 5.66 -5.15 -18.17
C SER A 103 5.33 -4.68 -16.77
N GLU A 104 4.43 -3.70 -16.66
CA GLU A 104 4.00 -3.12 -15.39
C GLU A 104 2.48 -3.10 -15.28
N ILE A 105 1.97 -3.34 -14.07
CA ILE A 105 0.59 -3.05 -13.67
C ILE A 105 0.64 -1.88 -12.70
N VAL A 106 -0.12 -0.83 -13.00
CA VAL A 106 -0.16 0.40 -12.21
C VAL A 106 -1.56 0.64 -11.68
N PHE A 107 -1.68 0.80 -10.37
CA PHE A 107 -2.90 1.23 -9.68
C PHE A 107 -2.71 2.67 -9.24
N PHE A 108 -3.60 3.56 -9.69
CA PHE A 108 -3.60 4.96 -9.26
C PHE A 108 -4.47 5.15 -8.03
N SER A 109 -3.93 5.88 -7.04
CA SER A 109 -4.72 6.38 -5.92
C SER A 109 -5.68 7.48 -6.39
N GLU A 110 -6.67 7.81 -5.56
CA GLU A 110 -7.54 8.96 -5.78
C GLU A 110 -6.73 10.26 -5.90
N THR A 111 -5.71 10.43 -5.05
CA THR A 111 -4.77 11.55 -5.13
C THR A 111 -4.04 11.64 -6.48
N ALA A 112 -3.64 10.51 -7.06
CA ALA A 112 -3.04 10.51 -8.40
C ALA A 112 -4.05 10.84 -9.49
N ALA A 113 -5.27 10.32 -9.38
CA ALA A 113 -6.36 10.63 -10.30
C ALA A 113 -6.73 12.12 -10.28
N GLU A 114 -6.78 12.73 -9.09
CA GLU A 114 -7.02 14.17 -8.89
C GLU A 114 -5.91 15.02 -9.54
N LYS A 115 -4.64 14.68 -9.30
CA LYS A 115 -3.50 15.34 -9.96
C LYS A 115 -3.58 15.23 -11.49
N MET A 116 -4.05 14.09 -12.01
CA MET A 116 -4.25 13.90 -13.44
C MET A 116 -5.44 14.71 -13.97
N SER A 117 -6.54 14.82 -13.23
CA SER A 117 -7.66 15.69 -13.61
C SER A 117 -7.25 17.16 -13.63
N ASP A 118 -6.41 17.59 -12.69
CA ASP A 118 -5.88 18.95 -12.64
C ASP A 118 -4.97 19.26 -13.85
N ILE A 119 -4.09 18.32 -14.22
CA ILE A 119 -3.20 18.46 -15.39
C ILE A 119 -3.99 18.42 -16.71
N THR A 120 -5.06 17.64 -16.79
CA THR A 120 -5.89 17.51 -18.00
C THR A 120 -6.96 18.61 -18.14
N GLY A 121 -7.03 19.54 -17.18
CA GLY A 121 -7.94 20.69 -17.21
C GLY A 121 -9.39 20.37 -16.86
N LEU A 122 -9.62 19.25 -16.16
CA LEU A 122 -10.92 18.82 -15.64
C LEU A 122 -11.05 19.00 -14.11
N GLY A 123 -9.99 19.43 -13.44
CA GLY A 123 -10.01 19.77 -12.01
C GLY A 123 -10.86 21.01 -11.72
N GLU A 124 -11.44 21.08 -10.51
CA GLU A 124 -12.15 22.28 -10.05
C GLU A 124 -11.16 23.46 -9.93
N ASP A 125 -11.58 24.64 -10.38
CA ASP A 125 -10.77 25.87 -10.38
C ASP A 125 -10.68 26.47 -8.97
N HIS A 126 -10.12 25.72 -8.03
CA HIS A 126 -9.85 26.15 -6.67
C HIS A 126 -8.36 26.48 -6.54
N SER A 127 -8.06 27.78 -6.61
CA SER A 127 -6.71 28.29 -6.31
C SER A 127 -6.22 27.80 -4.94
N PRO A 128 -5.09 27.05 -4.86
CA PRO A 128 -4.53 26.60 -3.58
C PRO A 128 -3.99 27.76 -2.74
N CYS A 129 -3.87 28.94 -3.34
CA CYS A 129 -3.31 30.12 -2.74
C CYS A 129 -4.36 30.88 -1.91
N LYS A 130 -4.75 30.37 -0.74
CA LYS A 130 -5.21 31.25 0.33
C LYS A 130 -4.00 32.00 0.90
N GLY A 131 -3.77 33.22 0.41
CA GLY A 131 -3.14 34.25 1.25
C GLY A 131 -1.81 34.87 0.82
N HIS A 132 -1.50 35.04 -0.46
CA HIS A 132 -0.43 35.98 -0.85
C HIS A 132 -0.93 37.04 -1.83
N GLY A 133 -1.24 38.22 -1.30
CA GLY A 133 -1.53 39.37 -2.17
C GLY A 133 -2.38 40.49 -1.58
N LEU A 134 -2.13 40.95 -0.36
CA LEU A 134 -2.51 42.32 0.01
C LEU A 134 -1.25 43.08 0.43
N HIS A 135 -0.46 43.46 -0.57
CA HIS A 135 0.53 44.51 -0.42
C HIS A 135 0.18 45.68 -1.35
N LYS A 136 0.02 46.84 -0.69
CA LYS A 136 0.06 48.23 -1.19
C LYS A 136 -1.26 48.78 -1.76
N LYS A 137 -1.65 50.03 -1.47
CA LYS A 137 -0.85 51.21 -1.06
C LYS A 137 -1.42 51.93 0.15
#